data_AF-A0A7K0LZE2-F1
#
_entry.id   AF-A0A7K0LZE2-F1
#
_cell.length_a   1.000
_cell.length_b   1.000
_cell.length_c   1.000
_cell.angle_alpha   90.00
_cell.angle_beta   90.00
_cell.angle_gamma   90.00
#
_symmetry.space_group_name_H-M   'P 1'
#
loop_
_entity.id
_entity.type
_entity.pdbx_description
1 polymer ?
#
loop_
_entity_poly.entity_id
_entity_poly.type
_entity_poly.pdbx_seq_one_letter_code
_entity_poly.pdbx_strand_id
1 'polypeptide(L)'
;MAAREYLEEVNALRVTLSAIEQVLNLPKLEADFKTLEAEASEPNLWDDPEKAQIVTSKLSRVQATLNKSNTIRRRLEDIPLLLELAQGEKDASAIA
;
A
#
# COMPACT_ATOMS: atom_id res chain seq x y z
N MET A 1 11.22 12.30 -24.57
CA MET A 1 9.76 12.41 -24.78
C MET A 1 9.02 11.39 -23.92
N ALA A 2 9.30 10.08 -24.07
CA ALA A 2 8.62 9.01 -23.31
C ALA A 2 8.68 9.10 -21.77
N ALA A 3 9.83 9.47 -21.18
CA ALA A 3 9.92 9.52 -19.71
C ALA A 3 9.03 10.60 -19.06
N ARG A 4 8.83 11.73 -19.75
CA ARG A 4 7.93 12.79 -19.27
C ARG A 4 6.47 12.33 -19.26
N GLU A 5 6.07 11.59 -20.28
CA GLU A 5 4.73 10.99 -20.40
C GLU A 5 4.46 9.98 -19.26
N TYR A 6 5.43 9.10 -18.96
CA TYR A 6 5.30 8.18 -17.82
C TYR A 6 5.20 8.89 -16.46
N LEU A 7 5.91 10.01 -16.27
CA LEU A 7 5.80 10.79 -15.03
C LEU A 7 4.41 11.44 -14.89
N GLU A 8 3.82 11.90 -15.99
CA GLU A 8 2.45 12.44 -16.01
C GLU A 8 1.43 11.34 -15.67
N GLU A 9 1.58 10.13 -16.21
CA GLU A 9 0.74 8.96 -15.87
C GLU A 9 0.87 8.55 -14.39
N VAL A 10 2.10 8.48 -13.86
CA VAL A 10 2.34 8.15 -12.44
C VAL A 10 1.65 9.18 -11.54
N ASN A 11 1.71 10.47 -11.88
CA ASN A 11 1.02 11.51 -11.11
C ASN A 11 -0.50 11.34 -11.15
N ALA A 12 -1.09 11.01 -12.31
CA ALA A 12 -2.51 10.72 -12.42
C ALA A 12 -2.93 9.50 -11.56
N LEU A 13 -2.11 8.45 -11.54
CA LEU A 13 -2.32 7.27 -10.69
C LEU A 13 -2.21 7.61 -9.19
N ARG A 14 -1.30 8.51 -8.79
CA ARG A 14 -1.19 8.96 -7.39
C ARG A 14 -2.45 9.71 -6.93
N VAL A 15 -3.01 10.57 -7.78
CA VAL A 15 -4.28 11.26 -7.50
C VAL A 15 -5.42 10.25 -7.35
N THR A 16 -5.49 9.28 -8.26
CA THR A 16 -6.50 8.21 -8.23
C THR A 16 -6.39 7.37 -6.95
N LEU A 17 -5.16 6.97 -6.59
CA LEU A 17 -4.90 6.24 -5.35
C LEU A 17 -5.33 7.06 -4.13
N SER A 18 -4.99 8.35 -4.06
CA SER A 18 -5.40 9.20 -2.94
C SER A 18 -6.93 9.28 -2.80
N ALA A 19 -7.67 9.35 -3.90
CA ALA A 19 -9.13 9.34 -3.86
C ALA A 19 -9.67 7.99 -3.34
N ILE A 20 -9.10 6.87 -3.80
CA ILE A 20 -9.44 5.53 -3.30
C ILE A 20 -9.18 5.44 -1.80
N GLU A 21 -8.05 5.94 -1.32
CA GLU A 21 -7.65 5.90 0.09
C GLU A 21 -8.56 6.73 1.00
N GLN A 22 -9.09 7.84 0.49
CA GLN A 22 -10.10 8.64 1.18
C GLN A 22 -11.42 7.87 1.31
N VAL A 23 -11.87 7.22 0.23
CA VAL A 23 -13.10 6.40 0.23
C VAL A 23 -12.96 5.19 1.15
N LEU A 24 -11.79 4.55 1.16
CA LEU A 24 -11.46 3.45 2.07
C LEU A 24 -11.32 3.88 3.53
N ASN A 25 -11.11 5.17 3.78
CA ASN A 25 -10.82 5.73 5.10
C ASN A 25 -9.66 4.98 5.77
N LEU A 26 -8.46 5.09 5.18
CA LEU A 26 -7.25 4.45 5.73
C LEU A 26 -7.01 4.72 7.23
N PRO A 27 -7.19 5.95 7.76
CA PRO A 27 -7.00 6.19 9.19
C PRO A 27 -7.92 5.32 10.06
N LYS A 28 -9.17 5.11 9.63
CA LYS A 28 -10.09 4.20 10.33
C LYS A 28 -9.63 2.75 10.22
N LEU A 29 -9.23 2.29 9.02
CA LEU A 29 -8.72 0.94 8.84
C LEU A 29 -7.47 0.65 9.69
N GLU A 30 -6.58 1.64 9.86
CA GLU A 30 -5.41 1.51 10.74
C GLU A 30 -5.81 1.42 12.22
N ALA A 31 -6.83 2.17 12.65
CA ALA A 31 -7.36 2.08 14.01
C ALA A 31 -8.05 0.73 14.27
N ASP A 32 -8.86 0.28 13.30
CA ASP A 32 -9.52 -1.02 13.33
C ASP A 32 -8.48 -2.15 13.36
N PHE A 33 -7.41 -2.04 12.57
CA PHE A 33 -6.29 -2.99 12.59
C PHE A 33 -5.68 -3.13 13.96
N LYS A 34 -5.27 -2.01 14.59
CA LYS A 34 -4.66 -2.02 15.93
C LYS A 34 -5.57 -2.62 16.99
N THR A 35 -6.86 -2.31 16.90
CA THR A 35 -7.86 -2.86 17.83
C THR A 35 -7.98 -4.38 17.66
N LEU A 36 -8.14 -4.84 16.41
CA LEU A 36 -8.25 -6.26 16.10
C LEU A 36 -6.95 -7.03 16.36
N GLU A 37 -5.79 -6.41 16.19
CA GLU A 37 -4.48 -6.98 16.50
C GLU A 37 -4.32 -7.18 18.01
N ALA A 38 -4.74 -6.22 18.82
CA ALA A 38 -4.78 -6.36 20.27
C ALA A 38 -5.71 -7.50 20.69
N GLU A 39 -6.95 -7.53 20.18
CA GLU A 39 -7.90 -8.62 20.44
C GLU A 39 -7.37 -9.99 19.98
N ALA A 40 -6.69 -10.04 18.83
CA ALA A 40 -6.10 -11.26 18.28
C ALA A 40 -4.92 -11.78 19.11
N SER A 41 -4.26 -10.90 19.87
CA SER A 41 -3.11 -11.20 20.72
C SER A 41 -3.51 -11.64 22.13
N GLU A 42 -4.79 -11.55 22.49
CA GLU A 42 -5.31 -11.99 23.79
C GLU A 42 -5.14 -13.52 23.96
N PRO A 43 -4.46 -14.00 25.01
CA PRO A 43 -4.19 -15.42 25.19
C PRO A 43 -5.44 -16.31 25.28
N ASN A 44 -6.54 -15.74 25.77
CA ASN A 44 -7.82 -16.42 25.98
C ASN A 44 -8.79 -16.27 24.79
N LEU A 45 -8.36 -15.69 23.66
CA LEU A 45 -9.23 -15.52 22.50
C LEU A 45 -9.87 -16.85 22.04
N TRP A 46 -9.09 -17.93 22.14
CA TRP A 46 -9.48 -19.26 21.68
C TRP A 46 -10.33 -20.06 22.68
N ASP A 47 -10.63 -19.50 23.86
CA ASP A 47 -11.63 -20.07 24.77
C ASP A 47 -13.04 -20.03 24.12
N ASP A 48 -13.23 -19.12 23.15
CA ASP A 48 -14.38 -19.06 22.25
C ASP A 48 -13.90 -19.12 20.78
N PRO A 49 -13.90 -20.32 20.15
CA PRO A 49 -13.44 -20.50 18.78
C PRO A 49 -14.24 -19.71 17.73
N GLU A 50 -15.55 -19.47 17.94
CA GLU A 50 -16.37 -18.70 17.01
C GLU A 50 -15.95 -17.22 17.04
N LYS A 51 -15.75 -16.66 18.24
CA LYS A 51 -15.21 -15.31 18.40
C LYS A 51 -13.81 -15.20 17.81
N ALA A 52 -12.93 -16.16 18.07
CA ALA A 52 -11.57 -16.19 17.53
C ALA A 52 -11.57 -16.15 15.99
N GLN A 53 -12.43 -16.95 15.35
CA GLN A 53 -12.56 -16.97 13.90
C GLN A 53 -13.02 -15.62 13.35
N ILE A 54 -13.98 -14.96 14.01
CA ILE A 54 -14.49 -13.66 13.58
C ILE A 54 -13.39 -12.58 13.67
N VAL A 55 -12.69 -12.49 14.81
CA VAL A 55 -11.63 -11.49 15.04
C VAL A 55 -10.50 -11.67 14.03
N THR A 56 -9.96 -12.89 13.91
CA THR A 56 -8.85 -13.20 13.00
C THR A 56 -9.22 -12.99 11.53
N SER A 57 -10.45 -13.35 11.13
CA SER A 57 -10.95 -13.13 9.77
C SER A 57 -11.08 -11.64 9.44
N LYS A 58 -11.57 -10.82 10.39
CA LYS A 58 -11.62 -9.36 10.22
C LYS A 58 -10.24 -8.76 10.14
N LEU A 59 -9.33 -9.17 11.03
CA LEU A 59 -7.94 -8.70 11.06
C LEU A 59 -7.25 -8.94 9.71
N SER A 60 -7.36 -10.16 9.17
CA SER A 60 -6.79 -10.53 7.87
C SER A 60 -7.31 -9.65 6.72
N ARG A 61 -8.62 -9.35 6.69
CA ARG A 61 -9.22 -8.49 5.67
C ARG A 61 -8.72 -7.05 5.74
N VAL A 62 -8.64 -6.49 6.94
CA VAL A 62 -8.14 -5.12 7.17
C VAL A 62 -6.67 -5.04 6.78
N GLN A 63 -5.84 -5.97 7.27
CA GLN A 63 -4.42 -6.05 6.95
C GLN A 63 -4.18 -6.16 5.44
N ALA A 64 -4.93 -7.01 4.74
CA ALA A 64 -4.80 -7.17 3.28
C ALA A 64 -5.11 -5.87 2.52
N THR A 65 -6.11 -5.12 2.99
CA THR A 65 -6.51 -3.84 2.39
C THR A 65 -5.42 -2.78 2.58
N LEU A 66 -4.91 -2.64 3.81
CA LEU A 66 -3.80 -1.74 4.13
C LEU A 66 -2.55 -2.09 3.32
N ASN A 67 -2.18 -3.37 3.25
CA ASN A 67 -1.01 -3.83 2.50
C ASN A 67 -1.14 -3.53 1.01
N LYS A 68 -2.33 -3.68 0.42
CA LYS A 68 -2.57 -3.39 -0.99
C LYS A 68 -2.38 -1.91 -1.30
N SER A 69 -2.99 -1.00 -0.51
CA SER A 69 -2.81 0.44 -0.68
C SER A 69 -1.33 0.84 -0.53
N ASN A 70 -0.67 0.39 0.54
CA ASN A 70 0.75 0.69 0.80
C ASN A 70 1.67 0.19 -0.32
N THR A 71 1.40 -1.00 -0.87
CA THR A 71 2.18 -1.56 -1.99
C THR A 71 2.04 -0.70 -3.25
N ILE A 72 0.82 -0.27 -3.59
CA ILE A 72 0.60 0.58 -4.77
C ILE A 72 1.28 1.93 -4.56
N ARG A 73 1.14 2.54 -3.36
CA ARG A 73 1.78 3.81 -3.02
C ARG A 73 3.30 3.73 -3.21
N ARG A 74 3.94 2.73 -2.62
CA ARG A 74 5.40 2.53 -2.74
C ARG A 74 5.83 2.39 -4.19
N ARG A 75 5.13 1.57 -4.99
CA ARG A 75 5.45 1.41 -6.41
C ARG A 75 5.34 2.73 -7.19
N LEU A 76 4.32 3.54 -6.90
CA LEU A 76 4.17 4.86 -7.55
C LEU A 76 5.25 5.87 -7.10
N GLU A 77 5.81 5.71 -5.91
CA GLU A 77 6.95 6.50 -5.42
C GLU A 77 8.28 6.04 -6.03
N ASP A 78 8.45 4.73 -6.25
CA ASP A 78 9.68 4.15 -6.77
C ASP A 78 9.86 4.37 -8.28
N ILE A 79 8.77 4.35 -9.08
CA ILE A 79 8.85 4.45 -10.55
C ILE A 79 9.58 5.73 -11.03
N PRO A 80 9.29 6.93 -10.52
CA PRO A 80 10.01 8.14 -10.91
C PRO A 80 11.53 8.03 -10.70
N LEU A 81 11.96 7.47 -9.57
CA LEU A 81 13.38 7.25 -9.27
C LEU A 81 14.01 6.25 -10.25
N LEU A 82 13.33 5.13 -10.54
CA LEU A 82 13.80 4.14 -11.51
C LEU A 82 13.92 4.74 -12.93
N LEU A 83 13.01 5.63 -13.32
CA LEU A 83 13.06 6.33 -14.60
C LEU A 83 14.20 7.34 -14.68
N GLU A 84 14.55 7.99 -13.57
CA GLU A 84 15.71 8.88 -13.47
C GLU A 84 17.01 8.08 -13.61
N LEU A 85 17.14 6.98 -12.87
CA LEU A 85 18.30 6.08 -12.94
C LEU A 85 18.50 5.54 -14.37
N ALA A 86 17.42 5.09 -15.02
CA ALA A 86 17.49 4.56 -16.39
C ALA A 86 17.87 5.62 -17.45
N GLN A 87 17.59 6.91 -17.21
CA GLN A 87 18.05 8.00 -18.09
C GLN A 87 19.53 8.27 -17.87
N GLY A 88 19.98 8.35 -16.62
CA GLY A 88 21.39 8.54 -16.28
C GLY A 88 22.31 7.44 -16.82
N GLU A 89 21.87 6.18 -16.80
CA GLU A 89 22.64 5.06 -17.38
C GLU A 89 22.75 5.14 -18.91
N LYS A 90 21.69 5.60 -19.60
CA LYS A 90 21.72 5.79 -21.06
C LYS A 90 22.68 6.90 -21.47
N ASP A 91 22.68 8.00 -20.72
CA ASP A 91 23.61 9.11 -20.97
C ASP A 91 25.06 8.70 -20.69
N ALA A 92 25.32 7.94 -19.62
CA ALA A 92 26.66 7.43 -19.33
C ALA A 92 27.17 6.44 -20.40
N SER A 93 26.30 5.55 -20.90
CA SER A 93 26.63 4.62 -21.99
C SER A 93 26.83 5.32 -23.35
N ALA A 94 26.16 6.45 -23.57
CA ALA A 94 26.32 7.26 -24.79
C ALA A 94 27.62 8.09 -24.81
N ILE A 95 28.30 8.24 -23.66
CA ILE A 95 29.56 8.98 -23.52
C ILE A 95 30.79 8.04 -23.66
N ALA A 96 30.59 6.72 -23.68
CA ALA A 96 31.63 5.70 -23.87
C ALA A 96 31.77 5.26 -25.34
#